data_AF-A0A134A5M1-F1
#
_entry.id   AF-A0A134A5M1-F1
#
_cell.length_a   1.000
_cell.length_b   1.000
_cell.length_c   1.000
_cell.angle_alpha   90.00
_cell.angle_beta   90.00
_cell.angle_gamma   90.00
#
_symmetry.space_group_name_H-M   'P 1'
#
loop_
_entity.id
_entity.type
_entity.pdbx_description
1 polymer ?
#
loop_
_entity_poly.entity_id
_entity_poly.type
_entity_poly.pdbx_seq_one_letter_code
_entity_poly.pdbx_strand_id
1 'polypeptide(L)' 'MAVSEAQKRASEKYHKEKVKQTAVRFYPAEANLWEWLNEQPNKAGYIKQLIREDMERKRG' A
#
# COMPACT_ATOMS: atom_id res chain seq x y z
N MET A 1 3.19 23.44 11.40
CA MET A 1 4.32 23.98 10.59
C MET A 1 4.00 23.75 9.13
N ALA A 2 4.12 24.76 8.27
CA ALA A 2 3.96 24.59 6.83
C ALA A 2 5.22 23.90 6.26
N VAL A 3 5.03 22.85 5.47
CA VAL A 3 6.12 22.15 4.76
C VAL A 3 6.67 23.11 3.71
N SER A 4 7.99 23.31 3.67
CA SER A 4 8.61 24.18 2.66
C SER A 4 8.61 23.51 1.28
N GLU A 5 8.66 24.32 0.22
CA GLU A 5 8.79 23.81 -1.16
C GLU A 5 10.01 22.89 -1.34
N ALA A 6 11.09 23.16 -0.60
CA ALA A 6 12.28 22.31 -0.59
C ALA A 6 11.99 20.92 0.02
N GLN A 7 11.25 20.86 1.13
CA GLN A 7 10.85 19.60 1.76
C GLN A 7 9.89 18.81 0.87
N LYS A 8 8.97 19.47 0.17
CA LYS A 8 8.06 18.83 -0.79
C LYS A 8 8.84 18.17 -1.94
N ARG A 9 9.76 18.90 -2.57
CA ARG A 9 10.62 18.37 -3.65
C ARG A 9 11.48 17.19 -3.18
N ALA A 10 12.01 17.24 -1.96
CA ALA A 10 12.80 16.16 -1.41
C ALA A 10 11.96 14.88 -1.23
N SER A 11 10.74 15.00 -0.69
CA SER A 11 9.80 13.88 -0.53
C SER A 11 9.39 13.27 -1.87
N GLU A 12 9.08 14.10 -2.86
CA GLU A 12 8.74 13.66 -4.22
C GLU A 12 9.90 12.90 -4.87
N LYS A 13 11.14 13.40 -4.72
CA LYS A 13 12.34 12.72 -5.22
C LYS A 13 12.51 11.33 -4.57
N TYR A 14 12.38 11.24 -3.25
CA TYR A 14 12.47 9.97 -2.54
C TYR A 14 11.38 8.98 -2.98
N HIS A 15 10.13 9.44 -3.08
CA HIS A 15 9.03 8.60 -3.56
C HIS A 15 9.28 8.09 -4.98
N LYS A 16 9.75 8.94 -5.89
CA LYS A 16 10.05 8.56 -7.28
C LYS A 16 11.22 7.58 -7.40
N GLU A 17 12.28 7.80 -6.63
CA GLU A 17 13.53 7.04 -6.79
C GLU A 17 13.58 5.76 -5.94
N LYS A 18 12.98 5.77 -4.75
CA LYS A 18 13.20 4.73 -3.72
C LYS A 18 11.96 3.94 -3.36
N VAL A 19 10.76 4.48 -3.61
CA VAL A 19 9.51 3.79 -3.28
C VAL A 19 9.00 3.03 -4.51
N LYS A 20 8.59 1.78 -4.29
CA LYS A 20 7.86 0.98 -5.29
C LYS A 20 6.39 0.96 -4.90
N GLN A 21 5.53 1.34 -5.85
CA GLN A 21 4.09 1.34 -5.69
C GLN A 21 3.47 0.45 -6.75
N THR A 22 2.48 -0.34 -6.34
CA THR A 22 1.56 -1.03 -7.25
C THR A 22 0.15 -0.55 -6.96
N ALA A 23 -0.68 -0.42 -8.00
CA ALA A 23 -2.08 -0.06 -7.89
C ALA A 23 -2.93 -1.31 -8.11
N VAL A 24 -3.87 -1.56 -7.19
CA VAL A 24 -4.84 -2.65 -7.30
C VAL A 24 -6.21 -2.03 -7.58
N ARG A 25 -6.89 -2.51 -8.62
CA ARG A 25 -8.25 -2.11 -8.97
C ARG A 25 -9.20 -3.19 -8.50
N PHE A 26 -10.31 -2.78 -7.90
CA PHE A 26 -11.42 -3.64 -7.51
C PHE A 26 -12.59 -3.32 -8.43
N TYR A 27 -13.05 -4.31 -9.20
CA TYR A 27 -14.21 -4.17 -10.07
C TYR A 27 -15.51 -4.44 -9.30
N PRO A 28 -16.70 -4.11 -9.84
CA PRO A 28 -17.97 -4.35 -9.15
C PRO A 28 -18.19 -5.80 -8.69
N ALA A 29 -17.66 -6.78 -9.42
CA ALA A 29 -17.71 -8.20 -9.04
C ALA A 29 -16.87 -8.53 -7.78
N GLU A 30 -15.96 -7.64 -7.39
CA GLU A 30 -15.05 -7.76 -6.24
C GLU A 30 -15.44 -6.78 -5.12
N ALA A 31 -16.69 -6.27 -5.13
CA ALA A 31 -17.17 -5.30 -4.13
C ALA A 31 -16.98 -5.82 -2.70
N ASN A 32 -17.19 -7.11 -2.48
CA ASN A 32 -16.94 -7.76 -1.20
C ASN A 32 -15.48 -7.68 -0.74
N LEU A 33 -14.50 -7.84 -1.64
CA LEU A 33 -13.07 -7.70 -1.32
C LEU A 33 -12.72 -6.26 -0.96
N TRP A 34 -13.33 -5.31 -1.67
CA TRP A 34 -13.18 -3.88 -1.39
C TRP A 34 -13.77 -3.50 -0.03
N GLU A 35 -14.98 -3.97 0.29
CA GLU A 35 -15.63 -3.77 1.58
C GLU A 35 -14.80 -4.37 2.72
N TRP A 36 -14.34 -5.61 2.56
CA TRP A 36 -13.48 -6.27 3.55
C TRP A 36 -12.18 -5.51 3.80
N LEU A 37 -11.52 -5.03 2.73
CA LEU A 37 -10.33 -4.19 2.87
C LEU A 37 -10.68 -2.88 3.60
N ASN A 38 -11.87 -2.32 3.39
CA ASN A 38 -12.29 -1.08 4.02
C ASN A 38 -12.51 -1.18 5.53
N GLU A 39 -12.94 -2.33 6.02
CA GLU A 39 -13.08 -2.62 7.45
C GLU A 39 -11.73 -2.66 8.18
N GLN A 40 -10.62 -2.86 7.47
CA GLN A 40 -9.32 -2.94 8.10
C GLN A 40 -8.83 -1.56 8.57
N PRO A 41 -8.38 -1.42 9.83
CA PRO A 41 -7.89 -0.15 10.37
C PRO A 41 -6.61 0.34 9.66
N ASN A 42 -5.81 -0.58 9.12
CA ASN A 42 -4.63 -0.28 8.31
C ASN A 42 -4.57 -1.20 7.08
N LYS A 43 -5.10 -0.71 5.95
CA LYS A 43 -5.16 -1.42 4.66
C LYS A 43 -3.80 -1.82 4.13
N ALA A 44 -2.84 -0.88 4.16
CA ALA A 44 -1.49 -1.14 3.66
C ALA A 44 -0.75 -2.15 4.54
N GLY A 45 -0.95 -2.08 5.87
CA GLY A 45 -0.42 -3.05 6.82
C GLY A 45 -1.00 -4.44 6.58
N TYR A 46 -2.33 -4.54 6.46
CA TYR A 46 -3.05 -5.78 6.18
C TYR A 46 -2.55 -6.46 4.90
N ILE A 47 -2.50 -5.74 3.78
CA ILE A 47 -2.00 -6.29 2.51
C ILE A 47 -0.55 -6.77 2.63
N LYS A 48 0.33 -5.99 3.29
CA LYS A 48 1.74 -6.38 3.48
C LYS A 48 1.87 -7.61 4.38
N GLN A 49 0.99 -7.78 5.36
CA GLN A 49 0.97 -8.97 6.21
C GLN A 49 0.58 -10.21 5.40
N LEU A 50 -0.50 -10.14 4.62
CA LEU A 50 -0.92 -11.24 3.75
C LEU A 50 0.19 -11.69 2.77
N ILE A 51 0.93 -10.73 2.20
CA ILE A 51 2.08 -11.03 1.33
C ILE A 51 3.18 -11.77 2.11
N ARG A 52 3.51 -11.33 3.34
CA ARG A 52 4.53 -12.00 4.16
C ARG A 52 4.11 -13.44 4.49
N GLU A 53 2.87 -13.64 4.89
CA GLU A 53 2.32 -14.96 5.21
C GLU A 53 2.28 -15.88 3.97
N ASP A 54 1.97 -15.35 2.78
CA ASP A 54 2.09 -16.11 1.52
C ASP A 54 3.55 -16.49 1.21
N MET A 55 4.50 -15.56 1.40
CA MET A 55 5.93 -15.84 1.20
C MET A 55 6.45 -16.92 2.15
N GLU A 56 6.04 -16.89 3.42
CA GLU A 56 6.43 -17.89 4.42
C GLU A 56 5.84 -19.26 4.10
N ARG A 57 4.55 -19.32 3.73
CA ARG A 57 3.89 -20.58 3.31
C ARG A 57 4.54 -21.23 2.10
N LYS A 58 5.11 -20.44 1.18
CA LYS A 58 5.82 -20.95 -0.01
C LYS A 58 7.25 -21.42 0.27
N ARG A 59 7.81 -21.05 1.43
CA ARG A 59 9.18 -21.40 1.82
C ARG A 59 9.26 -22.67 2.67
N GLY A 60 8.18 -23.01 3.38
CA GLY A 60 8.01 -24.28 4.08
C GLY A 60 7.45 -25.37 3.17
#